data_AF-A0A316VTZ0-F1
#
_entry.id   AF-A0A316VTZ0-F1
#
_cell.length_a   1.000
_cell.length_b   1.000
_cell.length_c   1.000
_cell.angle_alpha   90.00
_cell.angle_beta   90.00
_cell.angle_gamma   90.00
#
_symmetry.space_group_name_H-M   'P 1'
#
loop_
_entity.id
_entity.type
_entity.pdbx_description
1 polymer ?
#
loop_
_entity_poly.entity_id
_entity_poly.type
_entity_poly.pdbx_seq_one_letter_code
_entity_poly.pdbx_strand_id
1 'polypeptide(L)'
;MNSHDAYSGYRSLLPAGVEGENAVAASIALQIPLLFPGASAKKVKIPIHFSICGKDSVAPAAPTLKYAKQAAKGEIEYYEDFGHFSIYQGEQFDVVTAKQLDFLSRNLPLEA
;
A
#
# COMPACT_ATOMS: atom_id res chain seq x y z
N MET A 1 10.48 -8.13 4.43
CA MET A 1 9.25 -8.45 5.19
C MET A 1 9.55 -9.57 6.16
N ASN A 2 9.97 -9.24 7.38
CA ASN A 2 10.27 -10.21 8.44
C ASN A 2 9.60 -9.81 9.77
N SER A 3 8.51 -9.04 9.69
CA SER A 3 7.72 -8.67 10.87
C SER A 3 6.97 -9.90 11.41
N HIS A 4 6.61 -9.84 12.69
CA HIS A 4 5.97 -10.93 13.43
C HIS A 4 4.64 -11.41 12.83
N ASP A 5 3.93 -10.53 12.13
CA ASP A 5 2.62 -10.75 11.52
C ASP A 5 2.68 -10.94 10.00
N ALA A 6 3.86 -10.86 9.38
CA ALA A 6 3.99 -10.92 7.92
C ALA A 6 3.42 -12.21 7.31
N TYR A 7 3.77 -13.36 7.90
CA TYR A 7 3.36 -14.66 7.37
C TYR A 7 1.87 -14.94 7.62
N SER A 8 1.40 -14.74 8.86
CA SER A 8 -0.01 -14.97 9.22
C SER A 8 -0.93 -14.01 8.47
N GLY A 9 -0.56 -12.74 8.37
CA GLY A 9 -1.29 -11.73 7.60
C GLY A 9 -1.37 -12.09 6.13
N TYR A 10 -0.24 -12.47 5.50
CA TYR A 10 -0.24 -12.94 4.11
C TYR A 10 -1.16 -14.16 3.90
N ARG A 11 -1.05 -15.20 4.75
CA ARG A 11 -1.88 -16.41 4.63
C ARG A 11 -3.37 -16.10 4.80
N SER A 12 -3.73 -15.11 5.60
CA SER A 12 -5.14 -14.70 5.79
C SER A 12 -5.79 -14.15 4.52
N LEU A 13 -4.99 -13.67 3.55
CA LEU A 13 -5.49 -13.16 2.27
C LEU A 13 -5.72 -14.25 1.22
N LEU A 14 -5.23 -15.48 1.47
CA LEU A 14 -5.32 -16.57 0.51
C LEU A 14 -6.57 -17.43 0.77
N PRO A 15 -7.23 -17.94 -0.29
CA PRO A 15 -8.32 -18.90 -0.12
C PRO A 15 -7.85 -20.17 0.60
N ALA A 16 -8.78 -20.82 1.30
CA ALA A 16 -8.48 -22.08 1.98
C ALA A 16 -7.92 -23.14 1.02
N GLY A 17 -6.84 -23.81 1.42
CA GLY A 17 -6.17 -24.85 0.62
C GLY A 17 -5.25 -24.33 -0.49
N VAL A 18 -5.16 -23.01 -0.70
CA VAL A 18 -4.19 -22.41 -1.64
C VAL A 18 -2.94 -22.04 -0.87
N GLU A 19 -1.78 -22.59 -1.23
CA GLU A 19 -0.49 -22.25 -0.59
C GLU A 19 0.15 -21.00 -1.22
N GLY A 20 -0.06 -20.76 -2.52
CA GLY A 20 0.64 -19.73 -3.27
C GLY A 20 2.12 -20.09 -3.46
N GLU A 21 2.74 -19.60 -4.53
CA GLU A 21 4.18 -19.77 -4.72
C GLU A 21 4.92 -18.67 -3.94
N ASN A 22 5.54 -19.02 -2.81
CA ASN A 22 6.38 -18.10 -2.03
C ASN A 22 7.82 -18.11 -2.57
N ALA A 23 7.98 -17.68 -3.83
CA ALA A 23 9.27 -17.59 -4.49
C ALA A 23 9.43 -16.25 -5.20
N VAL A 24 10.68 -15.78 -5.31
CA VAL A 24 11.05 -14.63 -6.11
C VAL A 24 12.30 -14.98 -6.93
N ALA A 25 12.48 -14.36 -8.09
CA ALA A 25 13.68 -14.54 -8.87
C ALA A 25 14.92 -14.04 -8.10
N ALA A 26 15.95 -14.87 -7.96
CA ALA A 26 17.17 -14.49 -7.23
C ALA A 26 17.84 -13.21 -7.76
N SER A 27 17.67 -12.90 -9.06
CA SER A 27 18.20 -11.69 -9.68
C SER A 27 17.67 -10.39 -9.05
N ILE A 28 16.48 -10.41 -8.44
CA ILE A 28 15.90 -9.22 -7.80
C ILE A 28 16.67 -8.82 -6.54
N ALA A 29 17.36 -9.78 -5.89
CA ALA A 29 18.14 -9.51 -4.67
C ALA A 29 19.21 -8.45 -4.90
N LEU A 30 19.78 -8.39 -6.11
CA LEU A 30 20.78 -7.38 -6.49
C LEU A 30 20.16 -6.00 -6.78
N GLN A 31 18.85 -5.94 -7.01
CA GLN A 31 18.13 -4.69 -7.32
C GLN A 31 17.48 -4.06 -6.09
N ILE A 32 17.03 -4.87 -5.11
CA ILE A 32 16.31 -4.41 -3.91
C ILE A 32 17.05 -3.26 -3.19
N PRO A 33 18.37 -3.31 -2.93
CA PRO A 33 19.06 -2.24 -2.21
C PRO A 33 19.10 -0.90 -2.95
N LEU A 34 18.84 -0.91 -4.26
CA LEU A 34 18.88 0.27 -5.13
C LEU A 34 17.47 0.79 -5.46
N LEU A 35 16.42 0.04 -5.10
CA LEU A 35 15.04 0.34 -5.47
C LEU A 35 14.37 1.22 -4.39
N PHE A 36 14.39 2.53 -4.61
CA PHE A 36 13.76 3.52 -3.73
C PHE A 36 12.61 4.27 -4.43
N PRO A 37 11.47 3.61 -4.71
CA PRO A 37 10.39 4.19 -5.51
C PRO A 37 9.77 5.44 -4.85
N GLY A 38 9.71 5.50 -3.52
CA GLY A 38 9.20 6.65 -2.78
C GLY A 38 9.90 7.97 -3.14
N ALA A 39 11.21 7.94 -3.42
CA ALA A 39 11.97 9.13 -3.81
C ALA A 39 11.52 9.74 -5.15
N SER A 40 10.78 8.97 -5.96
CA SER A 40 10.21 9.42 -7.23
C SER A 40 8.81 10.02 -7.08
N ALA A 41 8.17 9.95 -5.90
CA ALA A 41 6.84 10.54 -5.68
C ALA A 41 6.77 12.02 -6.06
N LYS A 42 7.84 12.79 -5.76
CA LYS A 42 7.97 14.21 -6.14
C LYS A 42 7.98 14.50 -7.64
N LYS A 43 8.26 13.48 -8.46
CA LYS A 43 8.35 13.60 -9.93
C LYS A 43 7.00 13.33 -10.61
N VAL A 44 6.02 12.77 -9.89
CA VAL A 44 4.71 12.41 -10.43
C VAL A 44 3.86 13.67 -10.59
N LYS A 45 3.30 13.87 -11.79
CA LYS A 45 2.52 15.08 -12.17
C LYS A 45 1.01 14.87 -12.14
N ILE A 46 0.57 13.62 -12.05
CA ILE A 46 -0.83 13.22 -11.94
C ILE A 46 -1.25 13.12 -10.47
N PRO A 47 -2.55 13.19 -10.15
CA PRO A 47 -3.07 12.92 -8.82
C PRO A 47 -2.61 11.55 -8.30
N ILE A 48 -2.30 11.47 -7.00
CA ILE A 48 -1.94 10.20 -6.34
C ILE A 48 -2.72 10.11 -5.03
N HIS A 49 -3.35 8.96 -4.79
CA HIS A 49 -3.92 8.62 -3.51
C HIS A 49 -2.93 7.75 -2.71
N PHE A 50 -2.67 8.13 -1.46
CA PHE A 50 -1.85 7.36 -0.53
C PHE A 50 -2.73 6.89 0.64
N SER A 51 -3.04 5.60 0.70
CA SER A 51 -3.65 4.97 1.88
C SER A 51 -2.53 4.51 2.82
N ILE A 52 -2.37 5.14 3.98
CA ILE A 52 -1.26 4.89 4.91
C ILE A 52 -1.80 4.29 6.21
N CYS A 53 -1.35 3.08 6.55
CA CYS A 53 -1.66 2.38 7.78
C CYS A 53 -0.70 2.78 8.92
N GLY A 54 -1.23 3.32 10.02
CA GLY A 54 -0.43 3.82 11.14
C GLY A 54 0.25 2.73 11.96
N LYS A 55 -0.40 1.57 12.13
CA LYS A 55 0.13 0.37 12.81
C LYS A 55 0.78 -0.63 11.84
N ASP A 56 1.24 -0.16 10.68
CA ASP A 56 1.94 -1.00 9.71
C ASP A 56 3.31 -1.47 10.24
N SER A 57 3.41 -2.77 10.51
CA SER A 57 4.61 -3.48 10.99
C SER A 57 5.57 -3.89 9.87
N VAL A 58 5.11 -3.90 8.62
CA VAL A 58 5.82 -4.42 7.44
C VAL A 58 6.45 -3.27 6.66
N ALA A 59 5.68 -2.22 6.42
CA ALA A 59 6.03 -1.00 5.73
C ALA A 59 5.66 0.21 6.62
N PRO A 60 6.49 0.52 7.64
CA PRO A 60 6.17 1.56 8.62
C PRO A 60 5.76 2.89 7.98
N ALA A 61 4.75 3.54 8.57
CA ALA A 61 4.08 4.71 7.98
C ALA A 61 5.00 5.91 7.75
N ALA A 62 6.00 6.12 8.62
CA ALA A 62 6.81 7.35 8.62
C ALA A 62 7.60 7.56 7.31
N PRO A 63 8.35 6.57 6.77
CA PRO A 63 8.92 6.65 5.42
C PRO A 63 7.91 6.98 4.33
N THR A 64 6.75 6.32 4.31
CA THR A 64 5.69 6.55 3.32
C THR A 64 5.18 7.99 3.40
N LEU A 65 4.86 8.47 4.60
CA LEU A 65 4.40 9.83 4.84
C LEU A 65 5.44 10.88 4.39
N LYS A 66 6.72 10.63 4.65
CA LYS A 66 7.83 11.50 4.22
C LYS A 66 7.86 11.67 2.69
N TYR A 67 7.63 10.61 1.93
CA TYR A 67 7.61 10.67 0.46
C TYR A 67 6.29 11.16 -0.10
N ALA A 68 5.16 10.75 0.48
CA ALA A 68 3.82 11.18 0.06
C ALA A 68 3.66 12.71 0.12
N LYS A 69 4.18 13.35 1.18
CA LYS A 69 4.21 14.81 1.32
C LYS A 69 4.97 15.56 0.23
N GLN A 70 5.78 14.87 -0.57
CA GLN A 70 6.55 15.48 -1.67
C GLN A 70 5.80 15.43 -3.00
N ALA A 71 4.71 14.68 -3.11
CA ALA A 71 3.90 14.60 -4.33
C ALA A 71 3.11 15.90 -4.51
N ALA A 72 3.26 16.57 -5.66
CA ALA A 72 2.62 17.86 -5.92
C ALA A 72 1.08 17.81 -5.91
N LYS A 73 0.50 16.64 -6.20
CA LYS A 73 -0.95 16.39 -6.20
C LYS A 73 -1.30 15.15 -5.37
N GLY A 74 -0.59 14.95 -4.27
CA GLY A 74 -0.82 13.82 -3.37
C GLY A 74 -2.00 14.07 -2.43
N GLU A 75 -2.94 13.13 -2.37
CA GLU A 75 -3.98 13.03 -1.34
C GLU A 75 -3.56 11.93 -0.36
N ILE A 76 -3.47 12.26 0.93
CA ILE A 76 -3.04 11.33 1.97
C ILE A 76 -4.23 10.98 2.85
N GLU A 77 -4.65 9.73 2.82
CA GLU A 77 -5.56 9.14 3.81
C GLU A 77 -4.72 8.35 4.81
N TYR A 78 -4.73 8.79 6.06
CA TYR A 78 -3.93 8.19 7.13
C TYR A 78 -4.84 7.52 8.16
N TYR A 79 -4.64 6.24 8.38
CA TYR A 79 -5.45 5.39 9.25
C TYR A 79 -4.62 4.93 10.45
N GLU A 80 -4.71 5.66 11.57
CA GLU A 80 -3.87 5.42 12.77
C GLU A 80 -3.91 3.96 13.24
N ASP A 81 -5.09 3.34 13.27
CA ASP A 81 -5.29 2.01 13.84
C ASP A 81 -5.13 0.84 12.86
N PHE A 82 -4.84 1.10 11.58
CA PHE A 82 -4.80 0.05 10.57
C PHE A 82 -3.41 -0.58 10.53
N GLY A 83 -3.36 -1.91 10.43
CA GLY A 83 -2.14 -2.69 10.19
C GLY A 83 -1.92 -2.95 8.71
N HIS A 84 -0.80 -3.61 8.38
CA HIS A 84 -0.42 -3.86 6.98
C HIS A 84 -1.45 -4.69 6.21
N PHE A 85 -1.96 -5.76 6.85
CA PHE A 85 -2.87 -6.71 6.20
C PHE A 85 -4.35 -6.44 6.49
N SER A 86 -4.64 -5.66 7.53
CA SER A 86 -6.02 -5.41 7.96
C SER A 86 -6.77 -4.50 6.97
N ILE A 87 -6.05 -3.65 6.24
CA ILE A 87 -6.58 -2.82 5.15
C ILE A 87 -7.24 -3.64 4.01
N TYR A 88 -6.94 -4.93 3.91
CA TYR A 88 -7.47 -5.81 2.87
C TYR A 88 -8.64 -6.68 3.33
N GLN A 89 -9.13 -6.51 4.57
CA GLN A 89 -10.17 -7.37 5.15
C GLN A 89 -11.25 -6.57 5.91
N GLY A 90 -12.47 -7.11 5.90
CA GLY A 90 -13.58 -6.64 6.72
C GLY A 90 -13.91 -5.15 6.57
N GLU A 91 -14.33 -4.52 7.66
CA GLU A 91 -14.75 -3.11 7.69
C GLU A 91 -13.64 -2.15 7.25
N GLN A 92 -12.39 -2.44 7.59
CA GLN A 92 -11.24 -1.61 7.20
C GLN A 92 -11.04 -1.59 5.68
N PHE A 93 -11.27 -2.71 5.01
CA PHE A 93 -11.28 -2.79 3.55
C PHE A 93 -12.38 -1.95 2.93
N ASP A 94 -13.59 -2.00 3.48
CA ASP A 94 -14.72 -1.22 2.97
C ASP A 94 -14.45 0.28 3.08
N VAL A 95 -13.91 0.73 4.22
CA VAL A 95 -13.50 2.13 4.45
C VAL A 95 -12.46 2.57 3.43
N VAL A 96 -11.40 1.80 3.24
CA VAL A 96 -10.31 2.17 2.32
C VAL A 96 -10.77 2.15 0.88
N THR A 97 -11.52 1.13 0.48
CA THR A 97 -12.01 0.99 -0.90
C THR A 97 -12.97 2.12 -1.23
N ALA A 98 -13.86 2.53 -0.31
CA ALA A 98 -14.73 3.68 -0.52
C ALA A 98 -13.93 4.98 -0.80
N LYS A 99 -12.83 5.20 -0.07
CA LYS A 99 -11.93 6.36 -0.28
C LYS A 99 -11.18 6.28 -1.61
N GLN A 100 -10.72 5.10 -1.99
CA GLN A 100 -10.06 4.89 -3.28
C GLN A 100 -11.03 5.10 -4.44
N LEU A 101 -12.27 4.61 -4.33
CA LEU A 101 -13.32 4.80 -5.33
C LEU A 101 -13.72 6.28 -5.45
N ASP A 102 -13.87 7.00 -4.34
CA ASP A 102 -14.09 8.45 -4.36
C ASP A 102 -12.97 9.18 -5.12
N PHE A 103 -11.71 8.89 -4.77
CA PHE A 103 -10.55 9.47 -5.46
C PHE A 103 -10.56 9.18 -6.96
N LEU A 104 -10.82 7.94 -7.36
CA LEU A 104 -10.88 7.56 -8.77
C LEU A 104 -12.04 8.27 -9.47
N SER A 105 -13.23 8.33 -8.88
CA SER A 105 -14.39 8.98 -9.48
C SER A 105 -14.16 10.48 -9.79
N ARG A 106 -13.40 11.17 -8.93
CA ARG A 106 -13.05 12.59 -9.10
C ARG A 106 -11.95 12.82 -10.14
N ASN A 107 -11.05 11.87 -10.33
CA ASN A 107 -9.83 12.06 -11.13
C ASN A 107 -9.82 11.26 -12.45
N LEU A 108 -10.70 10.27 -12.59
CA LEU A 108 -10.88 9.41 -13.76
C LEU A 108 -12.38 9.21 -14.03
N PRO A 109 -13.11 10.26 -14.43
CA PRO A 109 -14.52 10.12 -14.74
C PRO A 109 -14.70 9.16 -15.91
N LEU A 110 -15.59 8.18 -15.75
CA LEU A 110 -16.01 7.33 -16.87
C LEU A 110 -16.81 8.19 -17.83
N GLU A 111 -16.46 8.16 -19.12
CA GLU A 111 -17.33 8.72 -20.14
C GLU A 111 -18.66 7.94 -20.14
N ALA A 112 -19.77 8.68 -20.25
CA ALA A 112 -21.12 8.13 -20.24
C ALA A 112 -21.51 7.51 -21.60
#